data_AF-A0A099F9D7-F1
#
_entry.id   AF-A0A099F9D7-F1
#
_cell.length_a   1.000
_cell.length_b   1.000
_cell.length_c   1.000
_cell.angle_alpha   90.00
_cell.angle_beta   90.00
_cell.angle_gamma   90.00
#
_symmetry.space_group_name_H-M   'P 1'
#
loop_
_entity.id
_entity.type
_entity.pdbx_description
1 polymer ?
#
loop_
_entity_poly.entity_id
_entity_poly.type
_entity_poly.pdbx_seq_one_letter_code
_entity_poly.pdbx_strand_id
1 'polypeptide(L)'
;MAKRFGGRHSPQGRAEGSGAGPAPRARPGEARHPLESRTRWVTIMAIPFLISAFWQDPMGLATHLAAFGTIASGMWMTREGLQAEAAYDARRVARRPAIPRKLFGGILTGLGLAIGAYVPGAEIGAGIIGVAGAVLHWLAFGADPMRDKGMEGIDTFQQDRAQRIVAEGEEHLQAMQDAILRTGDRRLEAHVAMFAATARELFTRVEQDPGDIAALRRYLGVYLQGARDATVKFADLYTQTRDARARADYENLLRDLETEFAARSRKLIEGGRADLNIEIEVLRDRLAREGVRPAATAELGKSGASMTLDDLLIPREGEKQQR
;
A
#
# COMPACT_ATOMS: atom_id res chain seq x y z
N MET A 1 1.86 -39.36 -9.55
CA MET A 1 2.66 -38.15 -9.27
C MET A 1 3.43 -37.77 -10.52
N ALA A 2 3.19 -36.59 -11.09
CA ALA A 2 4.08 -35.98 -12.08
C ALA A 2 3.81 -34.47 -12.11
N LYS A 3 4.67 -33.68 -11.47
CA LYS A 3 4.69 -32.20 -11.65
C LYS A 3 5.54 -31.91 -12.87
N ARG A 4 4.94 -31.32 -13.91
CA ARG A 4 5.70 -30.78 -15.05
C ARG A 4 6.33 -29.45 -14.62
N PHE A 5 7.64 -29.36 -14.67
CA PHE A 5 8.40 -28.12 -14.49
C PHE A 5 8.54 -27.43 -15.86
N GLY A 6 7.93 -26.25 -16.00
CA GLY A 6 8.19 -25.33 -17.11
C GLY A 6 9.19 -24.27 -16.64
N GLY A 7 10.43 -24.35 -17.12
CA GLY A 7 11.46 -23.35 -16.86
C GLY A 7 11.38 -22.17 -17.83
N ARG A 8 12.12 -21.12 -17.52
CA ARG A 8 12.17 -19.82 -18.24
C ARG A 8 12.69 -19.89 -19.69
N HIS A 9 13.03 -21.08 -20.17
CA HIS A 9 13.61 -21.34 -21.50
C HIS A 9 12.97 -22.54 -22.21
N SER A 10 11.70 -22.88 -21.92
CA SER A 10 10.99 -23.89 -22.69
C SER A 10 10.60 -23.33 -24.07
N PRO A 11 11.04 -23.94 -25.19
CA PRO A 11 10.77 -23.43 -26.53
C PRO A 11 9.39 -23.90 -27.00
N GLN A 12 8.35 -23.15 -26.68
CA GLN A 12 7.03 -23.29 -27.32
C GLN A 12 6.45 -21.90 -27.60
N GLY A 13 6.29 -21.62 -28.90
CA GLY A 13 5.34 -20.63 -29.43
C GLY A 13 5.67 -19.17 -29.16
N ARG A 14 6.46 -18.58 -30.06
CA ARG A 14 6.52 -17.13 -30.26
C ARG A 14 5.13 -16.66 -30.72
N ALA A 15 4.33 -16.11 -29.81
CA ALA A 15 3.20 -15.27 -30.16
C ALA A 15 3.65 -13.81 -30.00
N GLU A 16 3.89 -13.18 -31.14
CA GLU A 16 4.09 -11.74 -31.25
C GLU A 16 2.82 -10.99 -30.85
N GLY A 17 2.98 -9.88 -30.13
CA GLY A 17 1.96 -8.85 -29.99
C GLY A 17 1.23 -8.81 -28.65
N SER A 18 1.75 -8.04 -27.69
CA SER A 18 0.98 -7.07 -26.87
C SER A 18 1.90 -6.41 -25.85
N GLY A 19 1.71 -5.11 -25.66
CA GLY A 19 2.64 -4.20 -25.00
C GLY A 19 3.07 -4.59 -23.60
N ALA A 20 4.21 -4.06 -23.18
CA ALA A 20 4.68 -4.07 -21.80
C ALA A 20 3.61 -3.45 -20.89
N GLY A 21 2.71 -4.28 -20.37
CA GLY A 21 1.81 -3.91 -19.30
C GLY A 21 2.63 -3.51 -18.08
N PRO A 22 2.22 -2.49 -17.31
CA PRO A 22 2.89 -2.13 -16.08
C PRO A 22 3.00 -3.37 -15.18
N ALA A 23 4.18 -3.57 -14.59
CA ALA A 23 4.46 -4.70 -13.69
C ALA A 23 3.31 -4.88 -12.68
N PRO A 24 2.91 -6.13 -12.37
CA PRO A 24 1.80 -6.38 -11.46
C PRO A 24 2.06 -5.67 -10.14
N ARG A 25 1.21 -4.66 -9.83
CA ARG A 25 1.26 -3.94 -8.56
C ARG A 25 1.09 -4.97 -7.45
N ALA A 26 1.98 -4.91 -6.46
CA ALA A 26 1.91 -5.75 -5.28
C ALA A 26 0.51 -5.67 -4.66
N ARG A 27 -0.06 -6.82 -4.34
CA ARG A 27 -1.41 -6.94 -3.81
C ARG A 27 -1.53 -6.14 -2.50
N PRO A 28 -2.64 -5.43 -2.27
CA PRO A 28 -2.93 -4.87 -0.95
C PRO A 28 -2.93 -6.01 0.08
N GLY A 29 -2.02 -5.97 1.05
CA GLY A 29 -1.81 -7.02 2.05
C GLY A 29 -0.44 -7.71 2.01
N GLU A 30 0.36 -7.50 0.96
CA GLU A 30 1.67 -8.16 0.81
C GLU A 30 2.87 -7.21 1.03
N ALA A 31 2.61 -5.94 1.37
CA ALA A 31 3.64 -4.98 1.74
C ALA A 31 4.28 -5.38 3.08
N ARG A 32 5.32 -6.21 3.00
CA ARG A 32 6.16 -6.59 4.15
C ARG A 32 7.27 -5.55 4.30
N HIS A 33 7.43 -5.02 5.50
CA HIS A 33 8.56 -4.14 5.79
C HIS A 33 9.87 -4.94 5.68
N PRO A 34 10.91 -4.45 4.98
CA PRO A 34 12.16 -5.19 4.80
C PRO A 34 12.85 -5.53 6.13
N LEU A 35 12.61 -4.72 7.17
CA LEU A 35 13.16 -4.92 8.51
C LEU A 35 12.34 -5.86 9.40
N GLU A 36 11.15 -6.32 8.97
CA GLU A 36 10.27 -7.17 9.80
C GLU A 36 10.96 -8.46 10.23
N SER A 37 11.80 -9.05 9.36
CA SER A 37 12.55 -10.27 9.68
C SER A 37 13.64 -10.07 10.73
N ARG A 38 14.16 -8.85 10.88
CA ARG A 38 15.25 -8.54 11.83
C ARG A 38 14.80 -8.60 13.27
N THR A 39 13.53 -8.28 13.57
CA THR A 39 13.00 -8.38 14.94
C THR A 39 13.04 -9.81 15.47
N ARG A 40 12.78 -10.81 14.62
CA ARG A 40 12.91 -12.23 14.98
C ARG A 40 14.35 -12.60 15.33
N TRP A 41 15.33 -12.10 14.58
CA TRP A 41 16.74 -12.35 14.87
C TRP A 41 17.17 -11.75 16.20
N VAL A 42 16.72 -10.53 16.51
CA VAL A 42 17.02 -9.90 17.81
C VAL A 42 16.40 -10.68 18.97
N THR A 43 15.16 -11.19 18.81
CA THR A 43 14.55 -12.09 19.81
C THR A 43 15.37 -13.37 19.99
N ILE A 44 15.85 -13.96 18.89
CA ILE A 44 16.72 -15.16 18.94
C ILE A 44 18.02 -14.86 19.68
N MET A 45 18.62 -13.68 19.48
CA MET A 45 19.84 -13.27 20.20
C MET A 45 19.63 -13.06 21.70
N ALA A 46 18.38 -12.93 22.16
CA ALA A 46 18.05 -12.87 23.58
C ALA A 46 17.88 -14.26 24.23
N ILE A 47 17.84 -15.35 23.45
CA ILE A 47 17.69 -16.74 23.96
C ILE A 47 18.75 -17.13 25.02
N PRO A 48 20.00 -16.64 24.98
CA PRO A 48 20.94 -16.92 26.07
C PRO A 48 20.40 -16.55 27.46
N PHE A 49 19.58 -15.51 27.62
CA PHE A 49 18.91 -15.21 28.89
C PHE A 49 17.92 -16.32 29.29
N LEU A 50 17.13 -16.82 28.33
CA LEU A 50 16.19 -17.91 28.57
C LEU A 50 16.89 -19.21 28.99
N ILE A 51 17.98 -19.57 28.31
CA ILE A 51 18.74 -20.80 28.62
C ILE A 51 19.46 -20.65 29.97
N SER A 52 20.15 -19.54 30.17
CA SER A 52 20.93 -19.31 31.40
C SER A 52 20.07 -19.21 32.66
N ALA A 53 18.78 -18.85 32.55
CA ALA A 53 17.84 -18.77 33.67
C ALA A 53 17.76 -20.08 34.48
N PHE A 54 17.87 -21.24 33.82
CA PHE A 54 17.78 -22.56 34.47
C PHE A 54 19.04 -22.94 35.27
N TRP A 55 20.13 -22.19 35.13
CA TRP A 55 21.37 -22.36 35.89
C TRP A 55 21.53 -21.33 37.02
N GLN A 56 20.54 -20.46 37.24
CA GLN A 56 20.56 -19.46 38.29
C GLN A 56 19.84 -19.92 39.56
N ASP A 57 20.06 -19.18 40.65
CA ASP A 57 19.21 -19.23 41.84
C ASP A 57 17.78 -18.73 41.52
N PRO A 58 16.80 -18.90 42.42
CA PRO A 58 15.41 -18.53 42.13
C PRO A 58 15.22 -17.06 41.70
N MET A 59 16.01 -16.15 42.29
CA MET A 59 15.95 -14.73 41.95
C MET A 59 16.59 -14.45 40.58
N GLY A 60 17.75 -15.04 40.29
CA GLY A 60 18.38 -14.94 38.98
C GLY A 60 17.54 -15.58 37.87
N LEU A 61 16.86 -16.70 38.15
CA LEU A 61 15.91 -17.32 37.22
C LEU A 61 14.80 -16.34 36.86
N ALA A 62 14.14 -15.74 37.85
CA ALA A 62 13.08 -14.76 37.62
C ALA A 62 13.59 -13.55 36.83
N THR A 63 14.80 -13.07 37.15
CA THR A 63 15.42 -11.91 36.49
C THR A 63 15.74 -12.19 35.02
N HIS A 64 16.32 -13.35 34.71
CA HIS A 64 16.68 -13.72 33.34
C HIS A 64 15.44 -13.99 32.47
N LEU A 65 14.40 -14.61 33.05
CA LEU A 65 13.11 -14.77 32.36
C LEU A 65 12.44 -13.42 32.13
N ALA A 66 12.50 -12.51 33.10
CA ALA A 66 11.99 -11.16 32.94
C ALA A 66 12.78 -10.40 31.87
N ALA A 67 14.12 -10.50 31.83
CA ALA A 67 14.95 -9.89 30.80
C ALA A 67 14.55 -10.37 29.39
N PHE A 68 14.50 -11.69 29.19
CA PHE A 68 14.08 -12.30 27.93
C PHE A 68 12.66 -11.88 27.55
N GLY A 69 11.70 -12.03 28.47
CA GLY A 69 10.30 -11.70 28.24
C GLY A 69 10.09 -10.21 27.88
N THR A 70 10.86 -9.32 28.51
CA THR A 70 10.84 -7.88 28.20
C THR A 70 11.36 -7.62 26.79
N ILE A 71 12.52 -8.19 26.41
CA ILE A 71 13.10 -8.02 25.06
C ILE A 71 12.18 -8.62 23.99
N ALA A 72 11.65 -9.83 24.24
CA ALA A 72 10.74 -10.50 23.32
C ALA A 72 9.46 -9.69 23.09
N SER A 73 8.87 -9.14 24.16
CA SER A 73 7.71 -8.24 24.07
C SER A 73 8.04 -6.97 23.30
N GLY A 74 9.22 -6.38 23.54
CA GLY A 74 9.69 -5.20 22.80
C GLY A 74 9.87 -5.47 21.30
N MET A 75 10.43 -6.62 20.93
CA MET A 75 10.57 -7.04 19.53
C MET A 75 9.23 -7.36 18.86
N TRP A 76 8.29 -7.94 19.61
CA TRP A 76 6.93 -8.15 19.13
C TRP A 76 6.24 -6.81 18.82
N MET A 77 6.29 -5.83 19.73
CA MET A 77 5.77 -4.48 19.47
C MET A 77 6.47 -3.80 18.29
N THR A 78 7.80 -3.93 18.19
CA THR A 78 8.57 -3.36 17.06
C THR A 78 8.12 -3.97 15.74
N ARG A 79 7.86 -5.28 15.72
CA ARG A 79 7.37 -5.99 14.53
C ARG A 79 6.01 -5.46 14.09
N GLU A 80 5.08 -5.28 15.03
CA GLU A 80 3.78 -4.69 14.73
C GLU A 80 3.90 -3.24 14.23
N GLY A 81 4.81 -2.45 14.80
CA GLY A 81 5.10 -1.09 14.34
C GLY A 81 5.61 -1.06 12.90
N LEU A 82 6.52 -1.96 12.54
CA LEU A 82 7.02 -2.09 11.15
C LEU A 82 5.92 -2.55 10.18
N GLN A 83 5.02 -3.44 10.61
CA GLN A 83 3.87 -3.85 9.79
C GLN A 83 2.89 -2.68 9.58
N ALA A 84 2.64 -1.89 10.62
CA ALA A 84 1.81 -0.70 10.53
C ALA A 84 2.42 0.37 9.61
N GLU A 85 3.74 0.57 9.68
CA GLU A 85 4.47 1.46 8.78
C GLU A 85 4.43 0.98 7.33
N ALA A 86 4.64 -0.31 7.05
CA ALA A 86 4.52 -0.82 5.69
C ALA A 86 3.10 -0.64 5.11
N ALA A 87 2.07 -0.79 5.95
CA ALA A 87 0.69 -0.51 5.56
C ALA A 87 0.43 0.99 5.32
N TYR A 88 1.06 1.86 6.12
CA TYR A 88 1.02 3.31 5.96
C TYR A 88 1.74 3.76 4.66
N ASP A 89 2.90 3.19 4.36
CA ASP A 89 3.70 3.52 3.18
C ASP A 89 3.07 3.04 1.89
N ALA A 90 2.46 1.85 1.90
CA ALA A 90 1.76 1.28 0.75
C ALA A 90 0.55 2.12 0.32
N ARG A 91 -0.06 2.88 1.24
CA ARG A 91 -1.21 3.73 0.96
C ARG A 91 -0.75 5.14 0.56
N ARG A 92 -1.39 5.74 -0.44
CA ARG A 92 -1.18 7.15 -0.80
C ARG A 92 -1.78 8.09 0.25
N VAL A 93 -2.85 7.67 0.90
CA VAL A 93 -3.52 8.41 1.96
C VAL A 93 -3.66 7.52 3.19
N ALA A 94 -3.11 7.95 4.33
CA ALA A 94 -3.09 7.16 5.55
C ALA A 94 -2.95 8.05 6.80
N ARG A 95 -3.63 7.66 7.88
CA ARG A 95 -3.52 8.31 9.18
C ARG A 95 -2.30 7.80 9.95
N ARG A 96 -1.69 8.64 10.77
CA ARG A 96 -0.62 8.22 11.68
C ARG A 96 -1.09 7.09 12.62
N PRO A 97 -0.25 6.08 12.92
CA PRO A 97 -0.55 5.09 13.94
C PRO A 97 -0.88 5.76 15.30
N ALA A 98 -1.90 5.25 16.00
CA ALA A 98 -2.36 5.82 17.26
C ALA A 98 -1.34 5.68 18.42
N ILE A 99 -0.48 4.66 18.35
CA ILE A 99 0.51 4.35 19.39
C ILE A 99 1.87 4.18 18.70
N PRO A 100 2.95 4.87 19.16
CA PRO A 100 4.29 4.73 18.61
C PRO A 100 4.93 3.40 19.06
N ARG A 101 4.55 2.29 18.40
CA ARG A 101 4.89 0.93 18.83
C ARG A 101 6.40 0.64 18.77
N LYS A 102 7.15 1.21 17.82
CA LYS A 102 8.61 1.05 17.76
C LYS A 102 9.31 1.77 18.92
N LEU A 103 8.79 2.92 19.36
CA LEU A 103 9.32 3.63 20.53
C LEU A 103 9.20 2.78 21.80
N PHE A 104 8.00 2.24 22.06
CA PHE A 104 7.79 1.31 23.18
C PHE A 104 8.66 0.05 23.04
N GLY A 105 8.81 -0.47 21.82
CA GLY A 105 9.70 -1.58 21.52
C GLY A 105 11.16 -1.29 21.90
N GLY A 106 11.66 -0.08 21.61
CA GLY A 106 13.00 0.37 21.98
C GLY A 106 13.17 0.53 23.49
N ILE A 107 12.19 1.10 24.17
CA ILE A 107 12.18 1.23 25.63
C ILE A 107 12.22 -0.16 26.29
N LEU A 108 11.37 -1.09 25.87
CA LEU A 108 11.35 -2.47 26.37
C LEU A 108 12.66 -3.19 26.09
N THR A 109 13.25 -2.99 24.91
CA THR A 109 14.55 -3.59 24.57
C THR A 109 15.65 -3.08 25.51
N GLY A 110 15.70 -1.77 25.75
CA GLY A 110 16.65 -1.18 26.69
C GLY A 110 16.44 -1.66 28.12
N LEU A 111 15.18 -1.71 28.60
CA LEU A 111 14.86 -2.23 29.93
C LEU A 111 15.26 -3.70 30.07
N GLY A 112 14.91 -4.54 29.10
CA GLY A 112 15.25 -5.96 29.15
C GLY A 112 16.77 -6.21 29.14
N LEU A 113 17.54 -5.38 28.42
CA LEU A 113 19.00 -5.42 28.48
C LEU A 113 19.56 -4.94 29.82
N ALA A 114 19.00 -3.88 30.41
CA ALA A 114 19.40 -3.42 31.74
C ALA A 114 19.11 -4.47 32.81
N ILE A 115 17.94 -5.12 32.76
CA ILE A 115 17.58 -6.22 33.67
C ILE A 115 18.53 -7.39 33.47
N GLY A 116 18.81 -7.78 32.22
CA GLY A 116 19.70 -8.91 31.91
C GLY A 116 21.18 -8.65 32.25
N ALA A 117 21.62 -7.40 32.23
CA ALA A 117 22.98 -7.00 32.59
C ALA A 117 23.13 -6.59 34.06
N TYR A 118 22.06 -6.68 34.85
CA TYR A 118 22.09 -6.26 36.25
C TYR A 118 22.98 -7.18 37.08
N VAL A 119 23.95 -6.57 37.75
CA VAL A 119 24.82 -7.22 38.74
C VAL A 119 24.88 -6.33 39.97
N PRO A 120 24.74 -6.88 41.19
CA PRO A 120 24.86 -6.10 42.42
C PRO A 120 26.19 -5.33 42.48
N GLY A 121 26.13 -4.01 42.70
CA GLY A 121 27.30 -3.12 42.72
C GLY A 121 27.72 -2.56 41.35
N ALA A 122 27.01 -2.87 40.27
CA ALA A 122 27.27 -2.36 38.91
C ALA A 122 26.01 -1.76 38.24
N GLU A 123 25.13 -1.15 39.03
CA GLU A 123 23.80 -0.68 38.63
C GLU A 123 23.88 0.38 37.51
N ILE A 124 24.88 1.26 37.59
CA ILE A 124 25.15 2.29 36.57
C ILE A 124 25.53 1.62 35.24
N GLY A 125 26.32 0.55 35.28
CA GLY A 125 26.72 -0.20 34.09
C GLY A 125 25.52 -0.83 33.39
N ALA A 126 24.61 -1.45 34.15
CA ALA A 126 23.36 -2.00 33.64
C ALA A 126 22.47 -0.92 33.00
N GLY A 127 22.38 0.26 33.62
CA GLY A 127 21.67 1.42 33.07
C GLY A 127 22.25 1.90 31.74
N ILE A 128 23.58 2.00 31.63
CA ILE A 128 24.27 2.39 30.39
C ILE A 128 23.99 1.37 29.28
N ILE A 129 24.06 0.07 29.57
CA ILE A 129 23.75 -1.00 28.61
C ILE A 129 22.30 -0.88 28.14
N GLY A 130 21.36 -0.60 29.04
CA GLY A 130 19.96 -0.39 28.68
C GLY A 130 19.75 0.82 27.77
N VAL A 131 20.35 1.97 28.11
CA VAL A 131 20.27 3.19 27.28
C VAL A 131 20.91 2.95 25.91
N ALA A 132 22.10 2.34 25.86
CA ALA A 132 22.76 2.01 24.61
C ALA A 132 21.90 1.07 23.75
N GLY A 133 21.26 0.07 24.36
CA GLY A 133 20.32 -0.83 23.72
C GLY A 133 19.11 -0.12 23.11
N ALA A 134 18.51 0.83 23.84
CA ALA A 134 17.39 1.63 23.34
C ALA A 134 17.80 2.55 22.18
N VAL A 135 19.00 3.17 22.25
CA VAL A 135 19.54 4.01 21.18
C VAL A 135 19.84 3.17 19.93
N LEU A 136 20.49 2.02 20.09
CA LEU A 136 20.78 1.10 18.97
C LEU A 136 19.49 0.58 18.34
N HIS A 137 18.47 0.30 19.14
CA HIS A 137 17.15 -0.06 18.64
C HIS A 137 16.56 1.07 17.78
N TRP A 138 16.54 2.29 18.30
CA TRP A 138 16.04 3.45 17.58
C TRP A 138 16.78 3.69 16.26
N LEU A 139 18.12 3.56 16.26
CA LEU A 139 18.93 3.67 15.04
C LEU A 139 18.67 2.53 14.05
N ALA A 140 18.39 1.32 14.53
CA ALA A 140 18.18 0.15 13.67
C ALA A 140 16.78 0.09 13.03
N PHE A 141 15.74 0.57 13.74
CA PHE A 141 14.34 0.42 13.32
C PHE A 141 13.63 1.75 13.01
N GLY A 142 14.25 2.88 13.37
CA GLY A 142 13.72 4.22 13.17
C GLY A 142 12.53 4.56 14.08
N ALA A 143 12.03 5.79 13.92
CA ALA A 143 10.81 6.24 14.58
C ALA A 143 9.55 5.77 13.82
N ASP A 144 8.41 5.71 14.50
CA ASP A 144 7.11 5.50 13.86
C ASP A 144 6.68 6.73 13.04
N PRO A 145 5.91 6.58 11.93
CA PRO A 145 5.34 7.72 11.21
C PRO A 145 4.43 8.57 12.11
N MET A 146 4.75 9.86 12.28
CA MET A 146 4.01 10.74 13.22
C MET A 146 3.05 11.73 12.54
N ARG A 147 2.99 11.74 11.21
CA ARG A 147 2.16 12.66 10.42
C ARG A 147 1.12 11.91 9.59
N ASP A 148 0.01 12.57 9.34
CA ASP A 148 -0.97 12.06 8.39
C ASP A 148 -0.46 12.30 6.96
N LYS A 149 -0.71 11.34 6.07
CA LYS A 149 -0.26 11.35 4.67
C LYS A 149 -1.45 11.64 3.78
N GLY A 150 -1.35 12.66 2.93
CA GLY A 150 -2.33 12.93 1.86
C GLY A 150 -3.71 13.40 2.31
N MET A 151 -3.85 13.91 3.54
CA MET A 151 -5.14 14.39 4.09
C MET A 151 -5.30 15.92 4.03
N GLU A 152 -4.50 16.61 3.21
CA GLU A 152 -4.60 18.06 3.04
C GLU A 152 -5.77 18.39 2.10
N GLY A 153 -6.78 19.11 2.60
CA GLY A 153 -7.89 19.65 1.78
C GLY A 153 -9.12 18.74 1.58
N ILE A 154 -9.15 17.53 2.16
CA ILE A 154 -10.30 16.61 2.09
C ILE A 154 -11.07 16.65 3.42
N ASP A 155 -12.40 16.74 3.37
CA ASP A 155 -13.25 16.61 4.56
C ASP A 155 -13.03 15.23 5.21
N THR A 156 -12.35 15.23 6.36
CA THR A 156 -11.98 14.01 7.11
C THR A 156 -13.17 13.12 7.42
N PHE A 157 -14.38 13.69 7.53
CA PHE A 157 -15.61 12.91 7.75
C PHE A 157 -16.00 12.03 6.55
N GLN A 158 -15.82 12.52 5.33
CA GLN A 158 -16.11 11.73 4.13
C GLN A 158 -15.08 10.62 3.96
N GLN A 159 -13.83 10.91 4.30
CA GLN A 159 -12.75 9.93 4.22
C GLN A 159 -12.89 8.80 5.26
N ASP A 160 -13.20 9.14 6.52
CA ASP A 160 -13.47 8.14 7.56
C ASP A 160 -14.67 7.25 7.17
N ARG A 161 -15.70 7.84 6.56
CA ARG A 161 -16.83 7.09 6.02
C ARG A 161 -16.43 6.17 4.86
N ALA A 162 -15.54 6.63 3.97
CA ALA A 162 -14.99 5.84 2.87
C ALA A 162 -14.32 4.59 3.40
N GLN A 163 -13.39 4.78 4.34
CA GLN A 163 -12.60 3.70 4.92
C GLN A 163 -13.48 2.67 5.62
N ARG A 164 -14.50 3.12 6.37
CA ARG A 164 -15.44 2.22 7.03
C ARG A 164 -16.23 1.37 6.03
N ILE A 165 -16.79 1.99 4.99
CA ILE A 165 -17.57 1.28 3.97
C ILE A 165 -16.68 0.29 3.19
N VAL A 166 -15.44 0.67 2.88
CA VAL A 166 -14.48 -0.21 2.22
C VAL A 166 -14.11 -1.40 3.12
N ALA A 167 -13.91 -1.18 4.42
CA ALA A 167 -13.63 -2.25 5.37
C ALA A 167 -14.80 -3.24 5.48
N GLU A 168 -16.03 -2.75 5.56
CA GLU A 168 -17.25 -3.58 5.53
C GLU A 168 -17.35 -4.38 4.21
N GLY A 169 -17.01 -3.76 3.08
CA GLY A 169 -16.95 -4.42 1.77
C GLY A 169 -15.91 -5.54 1.68
N GLU A 170 -14.70 -5.33 2.21
CA GLU A 170 -13.66 -6.37 2.27
C GLU A 170 -14.08 -7.55 3.15
N GLU A 171 -14.76 -7.30 4.27
CA GLU A 171 -15.31 -8.35 5.12
C GLU A 171 -16.32 -9.22 4.35
N HIS A 172 -17.18 -8.60 3.55
CA HIS A 172 -18.11 -9.33 2.69
C HIS A 172 -17.39 -10.16 1.61
N LEU A 173 -16.36 -9.62 0.96
CA LEU A 173 -15.56 -10.36 -0.04
C LEU A 173 -14.82 -11.55 0.59
N GLN A 174 -14.27 -11.37 1.79
CA GLN A 174 -13.61 -12.44 2.52
C GLN A 174 -14.61 -13.55 2.88
N ALA A 175 -15.78 -13.19 3.41
CA ALA A 175 -16.83 -14.15 3.72
C ALA A 175 -17.34 -14.91 2.48
N MET A 176 -17.41 -14.26 1.31
CA MET A 176 -17.70 -14.93 0.03
C MET A 176 -16.63 -15.97 -0.32
N GLN A 177 -15.36 -15.59 -0.19
CA GLN A 177 -14.23 -16.46 -0.50
C GLN A 177 -14.17 -17.67 0.45
N ASP A 178 -14.46 -17.47 1.74
CA ASP A 178 -14.54 -18.57 2.70
C ASP A 178 -15.74 -19.49 2.43
N ALA A 179 -16.89 -18.91 2.09
CA ALA A 179 -18.11 -19.68 1.80
C ALA A 179 -17.94 -20.56 0.56
N ILE A 180 -17.31 -20.06 -0.51
CA ILE A 180 -17.18 -20.80 -1.78
C ILE A 180 -16.21 -21.98 -1.68
N LEU A 181 -15.19 -21.92 -0.81
CA LEU A 181 -14.24 -23.02 -0.57
C LEU A 181 -14.95 -24.32 -0.14
N ARG A 182 -16.10 -24.21 0.53
CA ARG A 182 -16.90 -25.38 0.96
C ARG A 182 -17.44 -26.20 -0.20
N THR A 183 -17.58 -25.60 -1.38
CA THR A 183 -18.06 -26.29 -2.59
C THR A 183 -17.03 -27.24 -3.19
N GLY A 184 -15.73 -26.97 -2.96
CA GLY A 184 -14.61 -27.71 -3.55
C GLY A 184 -14.49 -27.61 -5.08
N ASP A 185 -15.19 -26.67 -5.72
CA ASP A 185 -15.09 -26.44 -7.16
C ASP A 185 -14.11 -25.29 -7.44
N ARG A 186 -12.92 -25.65 -7.93
CA ARG A 186 -11.85 -24.71 -8.28
C ARG A 186 -12.25 -23.64 -9.29
N ARG A 187 -13.20 -23.93 -10.19
CA ARG A 187 -13.66 -22.97 -11.19
C ARG A 187 -14.52 -21.89 -10.54
N LEU A 188 -15.36 -22.28 -9.59
CA LEU A 188 -16.18 -21.33 -8.81
C LEU A 188 -15.31 -20.49 -7.88
N GLU A 189 -14.33 -21.11 -7.23
CA GLU A 189 -13.32 -20.38 -6.43
C GLU A 189 -12.60 -19.32 -7.27
N ALA A 190 -12.17 -19.67 -8.49
CA ALA A 190 -11.50 -18.73 -9.39
C ALA A 190 -12.42 -17.58 -9.83
N HIS A 191 -13.69 -17.85 -10.13
CA HIS A 191 -14.66 -16.81 -10.49
C HIS A 191 -14.93 -15.84 -9.33
N VAL A 192 -15.09 -16.34 -8.10
CA VAL A 192 -15.25 -15.48 -6.91
C VAL A 192 -13.99 -14.65 -6.67
N ALA A 193 -12.80 -15.23 -6.85
CA ALA A 193 -11.55 -14.49 -6.73
C ALA A 193 -11.41 -13.37 -7.79
N MET A 194 -11.90 -13.61 -9.01
CA MET A 194 -11.91 -12.61 -10.08
C MET A 194 -12.87 -11.46 -9.76
N PHE A 195 -14.09 -11.78 -9.32
CA PHE A 195 -15.04 -10.77 -8.84
C PHE A 195 -14.45 -9.95 -7.68
N ALA A 196 -13.82 -10.59 -6.69
CA ALA A 196 -13.18 -9.90 -5.58
C ALA A 196 -12.07 -8.95 -6.04
N ALA A 197 -11.29 -9.32 -7.06
CA ALA A 197 -10.29 -8.43 -7.65
C ALA A 197 -10.92 -7.19 -8.30
N THR A 198 -12.03 -7.37 -9.05
CA THR A 198 -12.78 -6.26 -9.66
C THR A 198 -13.38 -5.33 -8.60
N ALA A 199 -13.92 -5.88 -7.51
CA ALA A 199 -14.44 -5.09 -6.40
C ALA A 199 -13.33 -4.30 -5.67
N ARG A 200 -12.16 -4.91 -5.47
CA ARG A 200 -10.99 -4.24 -4.87
C ARG A 200 -10.47 -3.08 -5.71
N GLU A 201 -10.57 -3.17 -7.03
CA GLU A 201 -10.24 -2.04 -7.90
C GLU A 201 -11.19 -0.86 -7.65
N LEU A 202 -12.49 -1.13 -7.47
CA LEU A 202 -13.47 -0.11 -7.11
C LEU A 202 -13.16 0.50 -5.74
N PHE A 203 -12.85 -0.32 -4.73
CA PHE A 203 -12.48 0.16 -3.38
C PHE A 203 -11.28 1.10 -3.44
N THR A 204 -10.24 0.73 -4.19
CA THR A 204 -9.03 1.54 -4.36
C THR A 204 -9.35 2.92 -4.93
N ARG A 205 -10.34 3.03 -5.83
CA ARG A 205 -10.76 4.32 -6.39
C ARG A 205 -11.53 5.15 -5.38
N VAL A 206 -12.41 4.53 -4.60
CA VAL A 206 -13.18 5.21 -3.54
C VAL A 206 -12.27 5.73 -2.44
N GLU A 207 -11.19 5.02 -2.12
CA GLU A 207 -10.18 5.50 -1.18
C GLU A 207 -9.36 6.69 -1.74
N GLN A 208 -9.19 6.76 -3.06
CA GLN A 208 -8.49 7.86 -3.73
C GLN A 208 -9.35 9.11 -3.87
N ASP A 209 -10.65 8.93 -4.14
CA ASP A 209 -11.62 10.01 -4.27
C ASP A 209 -12.87 9.73 -3.42
N PRO A 210 -12.89 10.22 -2.16
CA PRO A 210 -14.04 10.06 -1.27
C PRO A 210 -15.30 10.81 -1.73
N GLY A 211 -15.20 11.76 -2.67
CA GLY A 211 -16.33 12.56 -3.13
C GLY A 211 -17.46 11.72 -3.72
N ASP A 212 -17.11 10.60 -4.36
CA ASP A 212 -18.04 9.74 -5.10
C ASP A 212 -18.70 8.62 -4.27
N ILE A 213 -18.43 8.53 -2.97
CA ILE A 213 -18.99 7.49 -2.08
C ILE A 213 -20.52 7.47 -2.12
N ALA A 214 -21.15 8.64 -2.22
CA ALA A 214 -22.61 8.74 -2.22
C ALA A 214 -23.23 7.93 -3.38
N ALA A 215 -22.60 7.96 -4.55
CA ALA A 215 -23.05 7.22 -5.74
C ALA A 215 -22.80 5.70 -5.64
N LEU A 216 -21.84 5.28 -4.81
CA LEU A 216 -21.37 3.90 -4.72
C LEU A 216 -21.86 3.14 -3.49
N ARG A 217 -22.44 3.83 -2.50
CA ARG A 217 -22.91 3.24 -1.24
C ARG A 217 -23.78 1.99 -1.45
N ARG A 218 -24.68 2.00 -2.44
CA ARG A 218 -25.56 0.85 -2.76
C ARG A 218 -24.75 -0.36 -3.23
N TYR A 219 -23.66 -0.14 -3.96
CA TYR A 219 -22.77 -1.18 -4.47
C TYR A 219 -21.87 -1.75 -3.38
N LEU A 220 -21.25 -0.90 -2.58
CA LEU A 220 -20.34 -1.32 -1.52
C LEU A 220 -21.05 -1.97 -0.33
N GLY A 221 -22.29 -1.55 -0.03
CA GLY A 221 -23.09 -2.16 1.04
C GLY A 221 -24.03 -3.24 0.52
N VAL A 222 -25.19 -2.81 0.00
CA VAL A 222 -26.33 -3.71 -0.29
C VAL A 222 -25.98 -4.80 -1.31
N TYR A 223 -25.28 -4.47 -2.40
CA TYR A 223 -24.96 -5.47 -3.43
C TYR A 223 -23.87 -6.45 -2.97
N LEU A 224 -22.83 -6.02 -2.25
CA LEU A 224 -21.82 -6.93 -1.70
C LEU A 224 -22.39 -7.83 -0.59
N GLN A 225 -23.21 -7.27 0.30
CA GLN A 225 -23.92 -8.06 1.30
C GLN A 225 -24.82 -9.10 0.63
N GLY A 226 -25.60 -8.70 -0.38
CA GLY A 226 -26.44 -9.62 -1.15
C GLY A 226 -25.65 -10.70 -1.88
N ALA A 227 -24.49 -10.36 -2.46
CA ALA A 227 -23.59 -11.31 -3.10
C ALA A 227 -23.01 -12.32 -2.09
N ARG A 228 -22.63 -11.85 -0.90
CA ARG A 228 -22.20 -12.69 0.22
C ARG A 228 -23.29 -13.66 0.66
N ASP A 229 -24.51 -13.16 0.87
CA ASP A 229 -25.63 -14.00 1.29
C ASP A 229 -26.03 -15.03 0.23
N ALA A 230 -26.00 -14.64 -1.05
CA ALA A 230 -26.21 -15.55 -2.17
C ALA A 230 -25.12 -16.63 -2.25
N THR A 231 -23.85 -16.28 -2.03
CA THR A 231 -22.72 -17.22 -2.02
C THR A 231 -22.84 -18.25 -0.91
N VAL A 232 -23.23 -17.82 0.30
CA VAL A 232 -23.44 -18.72 1.44
C VAL A 232 -24.57 -19.71 1.14
N LYS A 233 -25.73 -19.21 0.70
CA LYS A 233 -26.89 -20.05 0.34
C LYS A 233 -26.58 -21.01 -0.80
N PHE A 234 -25.88 -20.54 -1.83
CA PHE A 234 -25.44 -21.37 -2.94
C PHE A 234 -24.50 -22.48 -2.48
N ALA A 235 -23.48 -22.15 -1.67
CA ALA A 235 -22.54 -23.14 -1.17
C ALA A 235 -23.23 -24.21 -0.30
N ASP A 236 -24.17 -23.82 0.56
CA ASP A 236 -24.94 -24.75 1.39
C ASP A 236 -25.81 -25.69 0.53
N LEU A 237 -26.49 -25.15 -0.49
CA LEU A 237 -27.29 -25.96 -1.40
C LEU A 237 -26.42 -26.90 -2.24
N TYR A 238 -25.36 -26.38 -2.85
CA TYR A 238 -24.52 -27.13 -3.78
C TYR A 238 -23.75 -28.26 -3.10
N THR A 239 -23.34 -28.07 -1.84
CA THR A 239 -22.67 -29.13 -1.07
C THR A 239 -23.60 -30.31 -0.75
N GLN A 240 -24.90 -30.05 -0.59
CA GLN A 240 -25.91 -31.08 -0.30
C GLN A 240 -26.44 -31.77 -1.56
N THR A 241 -26.74 -31.01 -2.61
CA THR A 241 -27.50 -31.52 -3.77
C THR A 241 -26.66 -31.70 -5.03
N ARG A 242 -25.51 -31.00 -5.13
CA ARG A 242 -24.71 -30.89 -6.36
C ARG A 242 -25.54 -30.40 -7.57
N ASP A 243 -26.56 -29.59 -7.33
CA ASP A 243 -27.48 -29.10 -8.36
C ASP A 243 -26.76 -28.24 -9.42
N ALA A 244 -26.79 -28.71 -10.68
CA ALA A 244 -26.19 -28.04 -11.82
C ALA A 244 -26.91 -26.74 -12.21
N ARG A 245 -28.21 -26.63 -11.95
CA ARG A 245 -28.99 -25.41 -12.24
C ARG A 245 -28.63 -24.30 -11.25
N ALA A 246 -28.59 -24.62 -9.95
CA ALA A 246 -28.15 -23.68 -8.93
C ALA A 246 -26.74 -23.14 -9.19
N ARG A 247 -25.85 -23.99 -9.71
CA ARG A 247 -24.51 -23.58 -10.16
C ARG A 247 -24.58 -22.58 -11.32
N ALA A 248 -25.34 -22.89 -12.37
CA ALA A 248 -25.45 -22.02 -13.53
C ALA A 248 -26.04 -20.65 -13.16
N ASP A 249 -27.07 -20.63 -12.32
CA ASP A 249 -27.71 -19.39 -11.84
C ASP A 249 -26.73 -18.54 -11.01
N TYR A 250 -25.94 -19.16 -10.13
CA TYR A 250 -24.90 -18.47 -9.36
C TYR A 250 -23.75 -17.95 -10.23
N GLU A 251 -23.30 -18.72 -11.23
CA GLU A 251 -22.28 -18.25 -12.18
C GLU A 251 -22.75 -17.07 -13.03
N ASN A 252 -24.05 -16.99 -13.35
CA ASN A 252 -24.64 -15.84 -14.04
C ASN A 252 -24.69 -14.61 -13.12
N LEU A 253 -25.13 -14.78 -11.87
CA LEU A 253 -25.10 -13.72 -10.87
C LEU A 253 -23.70 -13.11 -10.71
N LEU A 254 -22.66 -13.95 -10.61
CA LEU A 254 -21.28 -13.46 -10.50
C LEU A 254 -20.84 -12.65 -11.73
N ARG A 255 -21.21 -13.10 -12.94
CA ARG A 255 -20.90 -12.36 -14.18
C ARG A 255 -21.61 -11.02 -14.26
N ASP A 256 -22.87 -10.96 -13.84
CA ASP A 256 -23.64 -9.72 -13.80
C ASP A 256 -23.04 -8.73 -12.80
N LEU A 257 -22.69 -9.21 -11.59
CA LEU A 257 -22.03 -8.40 -10.57
C LEU A 257 -20.66 -7.90 -11.04
N GLU A 258 -19.84 -8.75 -11.65
CA GLU A 258 -18.53 -8.35 -12.18
C GLU A 258 -18.68 -7.26 -13.27
N THR A 259 -19.64 -7.42 -14.17
CA THR A 259 -19.93 -6.46 -15.24
C THR A 259 -20.34 -5.10 -14.68
N GLU A 260 -21.27 -5.09 -13.72
CA GLU A 260 -21.75 -3.88 -13.06
C GLU A 260 -20.64 -3.18 -12.27
N PHE A 261 -19.85 -3.91 -11.49
CA PHE A 261 -18.75 -3.33 -10.72
C PHE A 261 -17.65 -2.77 -11.62
N ALA A 262 -17.30 -3.47 -12.71
CA ALA A 262 -16.34 -2.99 -13.69
C ALA A 262 -16.85 -1.72 -14.41
N ALA A 263 -18.15 -1.67 -14.74
CA ALA A 263 -18.76 -0.48 -15.34
C ALA A 263 -18.76 0.72 -14.38
N ARG A 264 -19.08 0.50 -13.10
CA ARG A 264 -19.03 1.55 -12.07
C ARG A 264 -17.62 2.06 -11.85
N SER A 265 -16.66 1.15 -11.78
CA SER A 265 -15.25 1.49 -11.74
C SER A 265 -14.91 2.43 -12.89
N ARG A 266 -15.13 2.04 -14.16
CA ARG A 266 -14.85 2.88 -15.34
C ARG A 266 -15.50 4.28 -15.26
N LYS A 267 -16.76 4.36 -14.83
CA LYS A 267 -17.48 5.63 -14.71
C LYS A 267 -16.79 6.64 -13.77
N LEU A 268 -16.14 6.17 -12.70
CA LEU A 268 -15.35 7.05 -11.81
C LEU A 268 -14.16 7.70 -12.53
N ILE A 269 -13.48 6.96 -13.42
CA ILE A 269 -12.37 7.54 -14.21
C ILE A 269 -12.91 8.62 -15.15
N GLU A 270 -14.05 8.37 -15.78
CA GLU A 270 -14.65 9.32 -16.70
C GLU A 270 -15.10 10.60 -16.00
N GLY A 271 -15.72 10.47 -14.81
CA GLY A 271 -16.08 11.60 -13.95
C GLY A 271 -14.89 12.47 -13.60
N GLY A 272 -13.84 11.88 -13.02
CA GLY A 272 -12.64 12.65 -12.63
C GLY A 272 -11.91 13.31 -13.81
N ARG A 273 -11.98 12.74 -15.02
CA ARG A 273 -11.46 13.40 -16.24
C ARG A 273 -12.30 14.61 -16.65
N ALA A 274 -13.63 14.51 -16.53
CA ALA A 274 -14.52 15.62 -16.83
C ALA A 274 -14.30 16.78 -15.84
N ASP A 275 -14.19 16.48 -14.54
CA ASP A 275 -13.95 17.48 -13.51
C ASP A 275 -12.62 18.21 -13.72
N LEU A 276 -11.54 17.48 -14.00
CA LEU A 276 -10.24 18.08 -14.33
C LEU A 276 -10.32 18.98 -15.58
N ASN A 277 -11.06 18.58 -16.61
CA ASN A 277 -11.22 19.40 -17.81
C ASN A 277 -11.95 20.72 -17.49
N ILE A 278 -13.01 20.66 -16.67
CA ILE A 278 -13.73 21.85 -16.21
C ILE A 278 -12.80 22.76 -15.41
N GLU A 279 -12.01 22.21 -14.48
CA GLU A 279 -11.05 23.01 -13.70
C GLU A 279 -9.99 23.67 -14.60
N ILE A 280 -9.47 22.95 -15.60
CA ILE A 280 -8.53 23.51 -16.59
C ILE A 280 -9.19 24.65 -17.38
N GLU A 281 -10.45 24.48 -17.81
CA GLU A 281 -11.20 25.52 -18.52
C GLU A 281 -11.43 26.75 -17.63
N VAL A 282 -11.85 26.55 -16.38
CA VAL A 282 -12.03 27.64 -15.41
C VAL A 282 -10.71 28.37 -15.14
N LEU A 283 -9.60 27.64 -14.99
CA LEU A 283 -8.27 28.24 -14.82
C LEU A 283 -7.85 29.02 -16.07
N ARG A 284 -8.09 28.49 -17.27
CA ARG A 284 -7.82 29.21 -18.54
C ARG A 284 -8.64 30.48 -18.65
N ASP A 285 -9.93 30.43 -18.33
CA ASP A 285 -10.81 31.59 -18.31
C ASP A 285 -10.34 32.63 -17.30
N ARG A 286 -9.91 32.20 -16.11
CA ARG A 286 -9.36 33.09 -15.08
C ARG A 286 -8.04 33.72 -15.51
N LEU A 287 -7.11 32.92 -16.05
CA LEU A 287 -5.84 33.41 -16.59
C LEU A 287 -6.04 34.39 -17.76
N ALA A 288 -7.02 34.13 -18.62
CA ALA A 288 -7.39 35.02 -19.72
C ALA A 288 -7.95 36.36 -19.21
N ARG A 289 -8.75 36.34 -18.14
CA ARG A 289 -9.29 37.54 -17.47
C ARG A 289 -8.21 38.31 -16.70
N GLU A 290 -7.26 37.62 -16.08
CA GLU A 290 -6.14 38.21 -15.33
C GLU A 290 -4.96 38.62 -16.25
N GLY A 291 -5.07 38.41 -17.56
CA GLY A 291 -4.10 38.90 -18.57
C GLY A 291 -2.78 38.12 -18.63
N VAL A 292 -2.68 36.98 -17.94
CA VAL A 292 -1.48 36.15 -17.90
C VAL A 292 -1.43 35.32 -19.19
N ARG A 293 -0.82 35.89 -20.24
CA ARG A 293 -0.46 35.10 -21.42
C ARG A 293 0.77 34.25 -21.09
N PRO A 294 0.78 32.94 -21.41
CA PRO A 294 2.05 32.22 -21.46
C PRO A 294 2.96 33.00 -22.39
N ALA A 295 4.19 33.30 -21.94
CA ALA A 295 5.16 34.06 -22.72
C ALA A 295 5.17 33.50 -24.14
N ALA A 296 4.65 34.30 -25.07
CA ALA A 296 4.73 33.97 -26.48
C ALA A 296 6.21 33.72 -26.76
N THR A 297 6.47 32.65 -27.50
CA THR A 297 7.61 32.51 -28.39
C THR A 297 7.84 33.82 -29.15
N ALA A 298 8.49 34.76 -28.48
CA ALA A 298 9.00 35.98 -29.04
C ALA A 298 10.34 35.62 -29.68
N GLU A 299 10.55 36.13 -30.90
CA GLU A 299 11.84 36.17 -31.61
C GLU A 299 12.29 34.94 -32.41
N LEU A 300 11.44 34.35 -33.27
CA LEU A 300 11.94 33.60 -34.45
C LEU A 300 11.20 33.92 -35.77
N GLY A 301 10.42 35.00 -35.83
CA GLY A 301 9.57 35.31 -36.99
C GLY A 301 9.88 36.60 -37.75
N LYS A 302 10.86 37.41 -37.33
CA LYS A 302 11.17 38.71 -37.97
C LYS A 302 12.66 38.98 -38.05
N SER A 303 13.35 38.21 -38.89
CA SER A 303 14.56 38.70 -39.57
C SER A 303 14.51 38.23 -41.02
N GLY A 304 13.65 38.88 -41.80
CA GLY A 304 13.75 38.87 -43.24
C GLY A 304 14.93 39.75 -43.65
N ALA A 305 16.10 39.14 -43.79
CA ALA A 305 17.20 39.65 -44.60
C ALA A 305 18.08 38.45 -44.97
N SER A 306 17.95 37.99 -46.21
CA SER A 306 18.88 37.01 -46.80
C SER A 306 20.25 37.67 -46.90
N MET A 307 21.13 37.37 -45.94
CA MET A 307 22.54 37.76 -46.02
C MET A 307 23.21 36.81 -47.02
N THR A 308 23.46 37.30 -48.23
CA THR A 308 24.10 36.55 -49.31
C THR A 308 25.61 36.47 -49.07
N LEU A 309 26.23 35.36 -49.50
CA LEU A 309 27.63 35.01 -49.26
C LEU A 309 28.64 36.08 -49.77
N ASP A 310 28.21 36.96 -50.66
CA ASP A 310 29.01 38.07 -51.19
C ASP A 310 29.31 39.17 -50.16
N ASP A 311 28.46 39.35 -49.13
CA ASP A 311 28.67 40.35 -48.07
C ASP A 311 29.83 39.99 -47.11
N LEU A 312 30.32 38.74 -47.15
CA LEU A 312 31.39 38.24 -46.29
C LEU A 312 32.79 38.34 -46.91
N LEU A 313 32.94 38.76 -48.18
CA LEU A 313 34.21 38.65 -48.91
C LEU A 313 34.86 39.98 -49.32
N ILE A 314 34.37 41.14 -48.85
CA ILE A 314 35.06 42.42 -49.10
C ILE A 314 35.96 42.77 -47.90
N PRO A 315 37.29 42.89 -48.07
CA PRO A 315 38.16 43.39 -47.01
C PRO A 315 37.91 44.89 -46.81
N ARG A 316 37.64 45.29 -45.57
CA ARG A 316 37.57 46.72 -45.21
C ARG A 316 38.96 47.34 -45.29
N GLU A 317 39.27 47.96 -46.41
CA GLU A 317 40.32 48.98 -46.49
C GLU A 317 39.79 50.31 -45.96
N GLY A 318 40.62 51.00 -45.16
CA GLY A 318 40.50 52.46 -44.97
C GLY A 318 40.28 52.96 -43.54
N GLU A 319 41.16 52.62 -42.59
CA GLU A 319 41.43 53.53 -41.47
C GLU A 319 42.29 54.69 -42.00
N LYS A 320 41.71 55.89 -42.16
CA LYS A 320 42.45 57.15 -42.14
C LYS A 320 41.53 58.38 -42.04
N GLN A 321 42.00 59.31 -41.20
CA GLN A 321 41.57 60.71 -41.00
C GLN A 321 40.25 60.88 -40.25
N GLN A 322 40.04 61.85 -39.36
CA GLN A 322 40.70 63.06 -38.81
C GLN A 322 39.65 63.53 -37.76
N ARG A 323 39.88 64.18 -36.62
CA ARG A 323 40.91 65.01 -35.98
C ARG A 323 40.60 64.98 -34.48
#